data_AF-A0A0L0SKD1-F1
#
_entry.id   AF-A0A0L0SKD1-F1
#
_cell.length_a   1.000
_cell.length_b   1.000
_cell.length_c   1.000
_cell.angle_alpha   90.00
_cell.angle_beta   90.00
_cell.angle_gamma   90.00
#
_symmetry.space_group_name_H-M   'P 1'
#
loop_
_entity.id
_entity.type
_entity.pdbx_description
1 polymer ?
#
loop_
_entity_poly.entity_id
_entity_poly.type
_entity_poly.pdbx_seq_one_letter_code
_entity_poly.pdbx_strand_id
1 'polypeptide(L)'
;MTVSQTKKTAVPAAATAKSVPPATVAATTTVQPPTATHSQTRKITGYAAKSRSATLVPWTYDAAPLGSDDVEIEISHCGVCHSDLHTLDEGWGPTTFPVIVGHEIVGRISAVGPHVKHLSVGDRVGVGAQCGACLHCQKCVRGRDNVCPKAVFTYNATHPEGHAAYGGYAEAVRVPAAYAIKLPESLPSDVAAPLLCAGITVFAPLKKHWVPNARVGVVGIGGLGHLAIQFARALGATEVVALSTSDRKRKDAEALGATHFVTLKSADDFKAHAESLDLIVCTASSHDMDWDSYFELLDAGGKFIVVGIPEAPISLSLDKLIFAERSLVGSLIGARGDIVEMLEFATKHNVRPWIEKMPMKDVNTAITRLRKGDVSYRFVLEN
;
A
#
# COMPACT_ATOMS: atom_id res chain seq x y z
N MET A 1 -7.46 -20.76 -76.86
CA MET A 1 -7.12 -19.90 -78.01
C MET A 1 -6.18 -18.80 -77.54
N THR A 2 -5.03 -18.69 -78.24
CA THR A 2 -4.08 -17.54 -78.38
C THR A 2 -3.52 -16.91 -77.09
N VAL A 3 -2.27 -17.12 -76.64
CA VAL A 3 -0.90 -16.91 -77.22
C VAL A 3 -0.52 -15.44 -77.44
N SER A 4 0.67 -15.06 -76.94
CA SER A 4 1.66 -14.10 -77.49
C SER A 4 2.00 -12.94 -76.54
N GLN A 5 3.23 -12.42 -76.36
CA GLN A 5 4.61 -12.80 -76.68
C GLN A 5 5.55 -11.90 -75.82
N THR A 6 6.80 -12.34 -75.71
CA THR A 6 7.97 -11.72 -75.09
C THR A 6 8.49 -10.47 -75.83
N LYS A 7 9.24 -9.60 -75.11
CA LYS A 7 10.39 -8.89 -75.70
C LYS A 7 11.48 -8.55 -74.67
N LYS A 8 12.71 -8.94 -75.03
CA LYS A 8 14.01 -8.69 -74.38
C LYS A 8 14.53 -7.28 -74.71
N THR A 9 15.34 -6.70 -73.81
CA THR A 9 16.53 -5.85 -74.10
C THR A 9 17.36 -5.77 -72.81
N ALA A 10 18.52 -6.43 -72.71
CA ALA A 10 19.86 -6.04 -73.17
C ALA A 10 20.65 -5.28 -72.09
N VAL A 11 21.71 -5.94 -71.60
CA VAL A 11 22.70 -5.49 -70.62
C VAL A 11 23.82 -4.71 -71.31
N PRO A 12 24.33 -3.60 -70.74
CA PRO A 12 25.65 -3.11 -71.07
C PRO A 12 26.66 -3.35 -69.93
N ALA A 13 27.92 -3.34 -70.35
CA ALA A 13 29.06 -4.01 -69.79
C ALA A 13 29.72 -3.33 -68.58
N ALA A 14 30.54 -4.14 -67.90
CA ALA A 14 31.41 -3.80 -66.81
C ALA A 14 32.45 -2.73 -67.17
N ALA A 15 32.68 -1.80 -66.23
CA ALA A 15 33.86 -0.95 -66.19
C ALA A 15 34.60 -1.20 -64.86
N THR A 16 35.84 -1.62 -64.99
CA THR A 16 36.83 -1.86 -63.93
C THR A 16 37.29 -0.57 -63.27
N ALA A 17 37.37 -0.54 -61.92
CA ALA A 17 38.23 0.42 -61.22
C ALA A 17 38.72 -0.09 -59.85
N LYS A 18 40.02 -0.41 -59.84
CA LYS A 18 41.06 -0.13 -58.83
C LYS A 18 40.88 -0.62 -57.38
N SER A 19 41.80 -1.52 -57.01
CA SER A 19 42.11 -1.99 -55.66
C SER A 19 42.54 -0.85 -54.73
N VAL A 20 41.90 -0.78 -53.56
CA VAL A 20 42.28 0.06 -52.41
C VAL A 20 43.03 -0.84 -51.40
N PRO A 21 44.18 -0.42 -50.83
CA PRO A 21 44.94 -1.22 -49.88
C PRO A 21 44.24 -1.34 -48.52
N PRO A 22 44.53 -2.38 -47.72
CA PRO A 22 43.84 -2.60 -46.45
C PRO A 22 44.21 -1.52 -45.43
N ALA A 23 43.20 -0.89 -44.85
CA ALA A 23 43.36 0.00 -43.70
C ALA A 23 43.76 -0.84 -42.47
N THR A 24 44.80 -0.37 -41.79
CA THR A 24 45.28 -0.87 -40.51
C THR A 24 44.18 -0.80 -39.45
N VAL A 25 43.83 -1.95 -38.86
CA VAL A 25 42.92 -2.04 -37.73
C VAL A 25 43.63 -1.53 -36.49
N ALA A 26 43.26 -0.34 -36.04
CA ALA A 26 43.62 0.14 -34.70
C ALA A 26 42.87 -0.71 -33.67
N ALA A 27 43.61 -1.27 -32.71
CA ALA A 27 43.06 -2.04 -31.60
C ALA A 27 42.09 -1.17 -30.80
N THR A 28 40.80 -1.47 -30.91
CA THR A 28 39.77 -0.93 -30.03
C THR A 28 40.00 -1.54 -28.65
N THR A 29 40.49 -0.74 -27.72
CA THR A 29 40.50 -1.08 -26.30
C THR A 29 39.06 -1.33 -25.87
N THR A 30 38.71 -2.60 -25.70
CA THR A 30 37.46 -2.98 -25.03
C THR A 30 37.55 -2.46 -23.60
N VAL A 31 36.89 -1.33 -23.34
CA VAL A 31 36.56 -0.91 -21.98
C VAL A 31 35.57 -1.94 -21.47
N GLN A 32 36.04 -2.86 -20.62
CA GLN A 32 35.15 -3.72 -19.85
C GLN A 32 34.22 -2.80 -19.04
N PRO A 33 32.89 -3.05 -19.06
CA PRO A 33 32.00 -2.33 -18.18
C PRO A 33 32.43 -2.61 -16.74
N PRO A 34 32.29 -1.63 -15.83
CA PRO A 34 32.68 -1.83 -14.44
C PRO A 34 31.90 -3.01 -13.89
N THR A 35 32.61 -4.07 -13.52
CA THR A 35 32.07 -5.18 -12.73
C THR A 35 31.50 -4.58 -11.46
N ALA A 36 30.16 -4.53 -11.37
CA ALA A 36 29.45 -4.17 -10.16
C ALA A 36 29.91 -5.14 -9.06
N THR A 37 30.65 -4.62 -8.08
CA THR A 37 31.06 -5.36 -6.90
C THR A 37 29.82 -5.60 -6.04
N HIS A 38 29.11 -6.69 -6.28
CA HIS A 38 27.89 -7.10 -5.56
C HIS A 38 28.13 -7.64 -4.13
N SER A 39 29.16 -7.15 -3.43
CA SER A 39 29.59 -7.73 -2.15
C SER A 39 30.08 -6.67 -1.16
N GLN A 40 29.29 -5.64 -0.92
CA GLN A 40 29.47 -4.76 0.25
C GLN A 40 28.29 -5.03 1.18
N THR A 41 28.56 -5.69 2.30
CA THR A 41 27.63 -5.78 3.43
C THR A 41 27.31 -4.36 3.89
N ARG A 42 26.10 -3.89 3.62
CA ARG A 42 25.61 -2.57 4.03
C ARG A 42 25.06 -2.69 5.44
N LYS A 43 25.61 -1.93 6.37
CA LYS A 43 25.00 -1.77 7.69
C LYS A 43 23.81 -0.84 7.57
N ILE A 44 22.64 -1.18 8.09
CA ILE A 44 21.48 -0.27 8.13
C ILE A 44 21.14 -0.02 9.59
N THR A 45 20.92 1.24 9.94
CA THR A 45 20.47 1.65 11.27
C THR A 45 18.99 2.00 11.25
N GLY A 46 18.24 1.50 12.23
CA GLY A 46 16.87 1.89 12.47
C GLY A 46 16.48 1.80 13.94
N TYR A 47 15.22 2.04 14.23
CA TYR A 47 14.65 1.98 15.57
C TYR A 47 13.97 0.63 15.77
N ALA A 48 14.59 -0.24 16.56
CA ALA A 48 14.10 -1.59 16.79
C ALA A 48 13.55 -1.77 18.21
N ALA A 49 12.45 -2.52 18.33
CA ALA A 49 12.08 -3.13 19.60
C ALA A 49 12.83 -4.44 19.77
N LYS A 50 13.31 -4.73 20.99
CA LYS A 50 14.04 -5.96 21.32
C LYS A 50 13.21 -6.99 22.09
N SER A 51 12.01 -6.60 22.51
CA SER A 51 11.03 -7.46 23.16
C SER A 51 9.65 -6.81 23.07
N ARG A 52 8.60 -7.57 23.43
CA ARG A 52 7.22 -7.10 23.48
C ARG A 52 7.09 -5.76 24.22
N SER A 53 6.40 -4.82 23.57
CA SER A 53 6.09 -3.48 24.09
C SER A 53 7.30 -2.66 24.56
N ALA A 54 8.51 -3.04 24.16
CA ALA A 54 9.72 -2.30 24.52
C ALA A 54 9.82 -0.97 23.76
N THR A 55 10.45 0.01 24.39
CA THR A 55 10.89 1.24 23.73
C THR A 55 11.77 0.90 22.53
N LEU A 56 11.53 1.56 21.40
CA LEU A 56 12.34 1.39 20.21
C LEU A 56 13.68 2.11 20.39
N VAL A 57 14.78 1.41 20.16
CA VAL A 57 16.14 1.93 20.32
C VAL A 57 16.91 1.85 19.01
N PRO A 58 17.87 2.76 18.75
CA PRO A 58 18.78 2.61 17.63
C PRO A 58 19.42 1.22 17.62
N TRP A 59 19.33 0.56 16.49
CA TRP A 59 19.86 -0.77 16.27
C TRP A 59 20.36 -0.87 14.83
N THR A 60 21.60 -1.34 14.69
CA THR A 60 22.26 -1.52 13.41
C THR A 60 22.38 -3.00 13.11
N TYR A 61 22.03 -3.38 11.89
CA TYR A 61 22.15 -4.75 11.40
C TYR A 61 22.92 -4.79 10.07
N ASP A 62 23.53 -5.93 9.77
CA ASP A 62 24.11 -6.20 8.46
C ASP A 62 22.99 -6.61 7.50
N ALA A 63 22.65 -5.74 6.55
CA ALA A 63 21.60 -6.02 5.57
C ALA A 63 22.05 -7.14 4.62
N ALA A 64 21.09 -8.00 4.25
CA ALA A 64 21.30 -9.02 3.22
C ALA A 64 21.82 -8.35 1.93
N PRO A 65 22.72 -9.01 1.15
CA PRO A 65 23.23 -8.47 -0.10
C PRO A 65 22.10 -7.97 -1.01
N LEU A 66 22.34 -6.89 -1.76
CA LEU A 66 21.36 -6.38 -2.71
C LEU A 66 21.16 -7.42 -3.82
N GLY A 67 19.97 -8.03 -3.87
CA GLY A 67 19.63 -9.04 -4.87
C GLY A 67 19.57 -8.46 -6.28
N SER A 68 19.57 -9.35 -7.28
CA SER A 68 19.59 -8.96 -8.69
C SER A 68 18.35 -8.17 -9.12
N ASP A 69 17.23 -8.42 -8.46
CA ASP A 69 15.90 -7.88 -8.75
C ASP A 69 15.41 -6.93 -7.65
N ASP A 70 16.30 -6.53 -6.75
CA ASP A 70 16.02 -5.67 -5.60
C ASP A 70 16.43 -4.22 -5.85
N VAL A 71 15.89 -3.32 -5.03
CA VAL A 71 16.33 -1.93 -4.91
C VAL A 71 16.67 -1.62 -3.46
N GLU A 72 17.66 -0.75 -3.26
CA GLU A 72 17.89 -0.09 -1.97
C GLU A 72 17.26 1.30 -2.02
N ILE A 73 16.51 1.64 -0.98
CA ILE A 73 15.79 2.90 -0.84
C ILE A 73 16.33 3.60 0.40
N GLU A 74 16.87 4.81 0.21
CA GLU A 74 17.09 5.76 1.30
C GLU A 74 15.73 6.30 1.75
N ILE A 75 15.36 5.99 2.99
CA ILE A 75 14.04 6.31 3.52
C ILE A 75 14.03 7.78 3.90
N SER A 76 13.06 8.50 3.36
CA SER A 76 12.81 9.90 3.70
C SER A 76 11.64 10.05 4.67
N HIS A 77 10.59 9.23 4.49
CA HIS A 77 9.38 9.29 5.29
C HIS A 77 8.90 7.86 5.61
N CYS A 78 8.32 7.67 6.80
CA CYS A 78 7.52 6.49 7.11
C CYS A 78 6.30 6.87 7.94
N GLY A 79 5.11 6.45 7.52
CA GLY A 79 3.90 6.62 8.33
C GLY A 79 3.87 5.70 9.56
N VAL A 80 3.11 6.10 10.59
CA VAL A 80 2.87 5.32 11.82
C VAL A 80 1.43 4.79 11.83
N CYS A 81 1.28 3.48 12.01
CA CYS A 81 0.02 2.77 11.90
C CYS A 81 -0.29 1.92 13.13
N HIS A 82 -1.57 1.60 13.37
CA HIS A 82 -1.94 0.67 14.44
C HIS A 82 -1.38 -0.73 14.21
N SER A 83 -1.15 -1.16 12.96
CA SER A 83 -0.48 -2.44 12.69
C SER A 83 0.95 -2.49 13.26
N ASP A 84 1.62 -1.34 13.38
CA ASP A 84 2.93 -1.26 14.03
C ASP A 84 2.77 -1.56 15.53
N LEU A 85 1.74 -1.00 16.19
CA LEU A 85 1.41 -1.28 17.60
C LEU A 85 1.05 -2.76 17.83
N HIS A 86 0.12 -3.31 17.04
CA HIS A 86 -0.27 -4.72 17.18
C HIS A 86 0.92 -5.67 17.02
N THR A 87 1.91 -5.31 16.20
CA THR A 87 3.14 -6.11 16.05
C THR A 87 4.07 -5.92 17.24
N LEU A 88 4.31 -4.68 17.67
CA LEU A 88 5.15 -4.39 18.84
C LEU A 88 4.60 -5.04 20.13
N ASP A 89 3.27 -5.17 20.23
CA ASP A 89 2.58 -5.70 21.42
C ASP A 89 2.16 -7.16 21.31
N GLU A 90 2.48 -7.84 20.19
CA GLU A 90 2.06 -9.21 19.88
C GLU A 90 0.53 -9.41 19.86
N GLY A 91 -0.24 -8.39 19.51
CA GLY A 91 -1.72 -8.40 19.46
C GLY A 91 -2.30 -9.26 18.34
N TRP A 92 -1.55 -9.50 17.26
CA TRP A 92 -1.94 -10.40 16.15
C TRP A 92 -1.19 -11.73 16.16
N GLY A 93 -0.47 -12.03 17.24
CA GLY A 93 0.37 -13.20 17.39
C GLY A 93 1.83 -12.86 17.70
N PRO A 94 2.69 -13.89 17.83
CA PRO A 94 4.08 -13.70 18.22
C PRO A 94 4.88 -12.82 17.25
N THR A 95 5.81 -12.04 17.80
CA THR A 95 6.72 -11.19 17.03
C THR A 95 8.15 -11.71 17.11
N THR A 96 8.85 -11.73 15.99
CA THR A 96 10.27 -12.11 15.94
C THR A 96 11.13 -10.87 16.25
N PHE A 97 11.68 -10.82 17.46
CA PHE A 97 12.56 -9.73 17.90
C PHE A 97 14.05 -10.04 17.61
N PRO A 98 14.91 -9.02 17.36
CA PRO A 98 14.57 -7.60 17.25
C PRO A 98 13.76 -7.31 15.98
N VAL A 99 12.81 -6.38 16.09
CA VAL A 99 11.92 -5.98 14.98
C VAL A 99 12.03 -4.48 14.74
N ILE A 100 12.12 -4.09 13.47
CA ILE A 100 11.93 -2.71 13.00
C ILE A 100 10.58 -2.70 12.29
N VAL A 101 9.61 -1.95 12.82
CA VAL A 101 8.27 -1.81 12.21
C VAL A 101 8.24 -0.63 11.22
N GLY A 102 7.05 -0.24 10.74
CA GLY A 102 6.86 0.78 9.72
C GLY A 102 6.70 0.17 8.33
N HIS A 103 5.55 0.41 7.70
CA HIS A 103 5.21 -0.19 6.41
C HIS A 103 4.52 0.80 5.45
N GLU A 104 4.83 2.07 5.64
CA GLU A 104 4.29 3.21 4.91
C GLU A 104 5.47 4.03 4.39
N ILE A 105 6.36 3.37 3.67
CA ILE A 105 7.72 3.82 3.40
C ILE A 105 7.73 4.70 2.16
N VAL A 106 8.39 5.85 2.22
CA VAL A 106 8.69 6.69 1.04
C VAL A 106 10.15 7.11 1.06
N GLY A 107 10.80 7.01 -0.09
CA GLY A 107 12.21 7.32 -0.21
C GLY A 107 12.69 7.50 -1.64
N ARG A 108 14.01 7.57 -1.80
CA ARG A 108 14.66 7.58 -3.11
C ARG A 108 15.54 6.35 -3.26
N ILE A 109 15.54 5.78 -4.46
CA ILE A 109 16.40 4.65 -4.77
C ILE A 109 17.87 5.09 -4.72
N SER A 110 18.68 4.45 -3.86
CA SER A 110 20.13 4.66 -3.75
C SER A 110 20.93 3.62 -4.54
N ALA A 111 20.37 2.41 -4.72
CA ALA A 111 20.98 1.35 -5.53
C ALA A 111 19.93 0.46 -6.20
N VAL A 112 20.29 -0.12 -7.35
CA VAL A 112 19.44 -1.04 -8.12
C VAL A 112 20.19 -2.33 -8.43
N GLY A 113 19.49 -3.46 -8.34
CA GLY A 113 19.99 -4.74 -8.82
C GLY A 113 20.12 -4.78 -10.35
N PRO A 114 21.03 -5.59 -10.91
CA PRO A 114 21.34 -5.64 -12.35
C PRO A 114 20.15 -6.02 -13.25
N HIS A 115 19.15 -6.74 -12.72
CA HIS A 115 17.96 -7.15 -13.46
C HIS A 115 16.83 -6.11 -13.41
N VAL A 116 16.92 -5.11 -12.55
CA VAL A 116 15.91 -4.04 -12.44
C VAL A 116 16.02 -3.12 -13.66
N LYS A 117 14.94 -3.02 -14.44
CA LYS A 117 14.89 -2.21 -15.68
C LYS A 117 13.87 -1.07 -15.63
N HIS A 118 12.85 -1.15 -14.78
CA HIS A 118 11.74 -0.19 -14.70
C HIS A 118 11.95 0.92 -13.66
N LEU A 119 13.03 0.85 -12.89
CA LEU A 119 13.39 1.82 -11.85
C LEU A 119 14.87 2.20 -11.98
N SER A 120 15.22 3.39 -11.50
CA SER A 120 16.59 3.91 -11.54
C SER A 120 16.96 4.62 -10.23
N VAL A 121 18.26 4.71 -9.95
CA VAL A 121 18.78 5.53 -8.83
C VAL A 121 18.24 6.95 -8.94
N GLY A 122 17.78 7.49 -7.80
CA GLY A 122 17.14 8.81 -7.70
C GLY A 122 15.62 8.80 -7.84
N ASP A 123 15.02 7.72 -8.38
CA ASP A 123 13.56 7.61 -8.46
C ASP A 123 12.92 7.67 -7.08
N ARG A 124 11.85 8.46 -6.97
CA ARG A 124 11.03 8.54 -5.76
C ARG A 124 10.01 7.42 -5.75
N VAL A 125 10.10 6.55 -4.74
CA VAL A 125 9.28 5.35 -4.64
C VAL A 125 8.66 5.22 -3.25
N GLY A 126 7.58 4.43 -3.17
CA GLY A 126 6.97 4.00 -1.92
C GLY A 126 6.84 2.50 -1.82
N VAL A 127 6.80 1.98 -0.59
CA VAL A 127 6.58 0.57 -0.26
C VAL A 127 5.48 0.48 0.79
N GLY A 128 4.46 -0.34 0.53
CA GLY A 128 3.32 -0.53 1.43
C GLY A 128 3.50 -1.66 2.45
N ALA A 129 2.39 -2.20 2.94
CA ALA A 129 2.35 -3.29 3.93
C ALA A 129 2.98 -4.61 3.46
N GLN A 130 2.96 -4.87 2.15
CA GLN A 130 3.52 -6.06 1.54
C GLN A 130 4.72 -5.67 0.67
N CYS A 131 5.84 -6.38 0.82
CA CYS A 131 7.07 -6.16 0.07
C CYS A 131 7.45 -7.36 -0.82
N GLY A 132 6.67 -8.45 -0.81
CA GLY A 132 6.95 -9.64 -1.62
C GLY A 132 5.74 -10.51 -1.91
N ALA A 133 5.82 -11.29 -2.97
CA ALA A 133 4.95 -12.43 -3.28
C ALA A 133 5.66 -13.36 -4.28
N CYS A 134 5.07 -14.52 -4.56
CA CYS A 134 5.63 -15.44 -5.57
C CYS A 134 5.50 -14.94 -7.01
N LEU A 135 4.58 -14.01 -7.28
CA LEU A 135 4.32 -13.41 -8.60
C LEU A 135 3.88 -14.36 -9.73
N HIS A 136 3.86 -15.67 -9.51
CA HIS A 136 3.54 -16.67 -10.53
C HIS A 136 2.30 -17.54 -10.22
N CYS A 137 1.75 -17.50 -9.00
CA CYS A 137 0.55 -18.28 -8.68
C CYS A 137 -0.72 -17.68 -9.32
N GLN A 138 -1.79 -18.48 -9.38
CA GLN A 138 -3.09 -18.07 -9.96
C GLN A 138 -3.63 -16.76 -9.40
N LYS A 139 -3.39 -16.45 -8.13
CA LYS A 139 -3.81 -15.17 -7.53
C LYS A 139 -2.96 -14.01 -8.06
N CYS A 140 -1.64 -14.18 -8.10
CA CYS A 140 -0.70 -13.16 -8.59
C CYS A 140 -0.92 -12.82 -10.06
N VAL A 141 -1.06 -13.83 -10.94
CA VAL A 141 -1.29 -13.60 -12.37
C VAL A 141 -2.65 -12.95 -12.67
N ARG A 142 -3.59 -13.02 -11.72
CA ARG A 142 -4.88 -12.31 -11.78
C ARG A 142 -4.83 -10.93 -11.13
N GLY A 143 -3.64 -10.39 -10.84
CA GLY A 143 -3.47 -9.08 -10.21
C GLY A 143 -3.92 -9.06 -8.74
N ARG A 144 -3.86 -10.19 -8.02
CA ARG A 144 -4.25 -10.32 -6.61
C ARG A 144 -3.09 -10.84 -5.77
N ASP A 145 -1.93 -10.22 -5.94
CA ASP A 145 -0.71 -10.60 -5.21
C ASP A 145 -0.78 -10.26 -3.72
N ASN A 146 -1.66 -9.35 -3.31
CA ASN A 146 -1.99 -9.05 -1.90
C ASN A 146 -2.54 -10.23 -1.10
N VAL A 147 -3.09 -11.25 -1.78
CA VAL A 147 -3.63 -12.47 -1.15
C VAL A 147 -2.84 -13.72 -1.57
N CYS A 148 -1.61 -13.51 -2.05
CA CYS A 148 -0.67 -14.58 -2.38
C CYS A 148 -0.38 -15.44 -1.13
N PRO A 149 -0.42 -16.78 -1.23
CA PRO A 149 -0.07 -17.66 -0.10
C PRO A 149 1.42 -17.59 0.30
N LYS A 150 2.26 -16.97 -0.54
CA LYS A 150 3.67 -16.70 -0.30
C LYS A 150 3.95 -15.19 -0.22
N ALA A 151 2.98 -14.41 0.26
CA ALA A 151 3.18 -12.97 0.48
C ALA A 151 4.23 -12.75 1.59
N VAL A 152 5.02 -11.70 1.45
CA VAL A 152 5.99 -11.25 2.46
C VAL A 152 5.55 -9.85 2.91
N PHE A 153 5.24 -9.71 4.20
CA PHE A 153 4.94 -8.40 4.79
C PHE A 153 6.23 -7.62 5.04
N THR A 154 6.14 -6.30 5.03
CA THR A 154 7.30 -5.39 5.07
C THR A 154 8.12 -5.47 6.35
N TYR A 155 7.57 -6.03 7.43
CA TYR A 155 8.30 -6.38 8.64
C TYR A 155 7.68 -7.60 9.34
N ASN A 156 8.38 -8.13 10.35
CA ASN A 156 7.96 -9.31 11.12
C ASN A 156 7.61 -10.51 10.22
N ALA A 157 8.31 -10.60 9.09
CA ALA A 157 8.20 -11.67 8.12
C ALA A 157 9.61 -12.14 7.74
N THR A 158 9.69 -13.27 7.07
CA THR A 158 10.94 -13.82 6.56
C THR A 158 10.88 -13.85 5.04
N HIS A 159 11.88 -13.27 4.39
CA HIS A 159 12.04 -13.36 2.95
C HIS A 159 12.31 -14.82 2.52
N PRO A 160 12.01 -15.20 1.25
CA PRO A 160 12.27 -16.55 0.76
C PRO A 160 13.73 -17.00 0.90
N GLU A 161 14.67 -16.06 0.90
CA GLU A 161 16.10 -16.29 1.06
C GLU A 161 16.51 -16.50 2.53
N GLY A 162 15.56 -16.43 3.47
CA GLY A 162 15.74 -16.77 4.89
C GLY A 162 16.11 -15.62 5.82
N HIS A 163 16.29 -14.40 5.29
CA HIS A 163 16.57 -13.23 6.12
C HIS A 163 15.27 -12.53 6.57
N ALA A 164 15.34 -11.83 7.70
CA ALA A 164 14.21 -11.08 8.25
C ALA A 164 13.86 -9.86 7.40
N ALA A 165 12.56 -9.57 7.28
CA ALA A 165 12.06 -8.31 6.74
C ALA A 165 12.07 -7.24 7.84
N TYR A 166 12.72 -6.11 7.57
CA TYR A 166 12.77 -4.94 8.47
C TYR A 166 12.06 -3.75 7.82
N GLY A 167 11.24 -3.08 8.62
CA GLY A 167 10.37 -2.00 8.19
C GLY A 167 11.05 -0.65 8.04
N GLY A 168 10.22 0.38 7.86
CA GLY A 168 10.61 1.73 7.46
C GLY A 168 11.06 2.66 8.57
N TYR A 169 11.08 2.24 9.84
CA TYR A 169 11.64 3.05 10.92
C TYR A 169 13.18 2.98 10.92
N ALA A 170 13.78 3.24 9.77
CA ALA A 170 15.19 3.07 9.48
C ALA A 170 15.69 4.14 8.50
N GLU A 171 17.01 4.23 8.32
CA GLU A 171 17.63 5.13 7.34
C GLU A 171 17.49 4.61 5.89
N ALA A 172 17.38 3.29 5.71
CA ALA A 172 17.28 2.65 4.41
C ALA A 172 16.55 1.30 4.50
N VAL A 173 16.06 0.81 3.36
CA VAL A 173 15.49 -0.55 3.23
C VAL A 173 15.84 -1.15 1.87
N ARG A 174 15.99 -2.48 1.82
CA ARG A 174 16.10 -3.24 0.57
C ARG A 174 14.82 -4.04 0.34
N VAL A 175 14.25 -3.93 -0.85
CA VAL A 175 13.03 -4.67 -1.22
C VAL A 175 13.09 -5.12 -2.68
N PRO A 176 12.36 -6.18 -3.06
CA PRO A 176 12.14 -6.51 -4.46
C PRO A 176 11.62 -5.28 -5.24
N ALA A 177 12.24 -4.97 -6.37
CA ALA A 177 11.90 -3.82 -7.21
C ALA A 177 10.44 -3.86 -7.70
N ALA A 178 9.87 -5.05 -7.72
CA ALA A 178 8.46 -5.32 -7.98
C ALA A 178 7.52 -4.58 -7.00
N TYR A 179 7.94 -4.34 -5.75
CA TYR A 179 7.13 -3.74 -4.68
C TYR A 179 7.50 -2.30 -4.35
N ALA A 180 8.52 -1.74 -5.02
CA ALA A 180 8.82 -0.32 -5.00
C ALA A 180 7.95 0.41 -6.04
N ILE A 181 6.91 1.11 -5.58
CA ILE A 181 5.95 1.80 -6.43
C ILE A 181 6.43 3.24 -6.69
N LYS A 182 6.64 3.61 -7.96
CA LYS A 182 7.01 4.97 -8.33
C LYS A 182 5.87 5.94 -7.97
N LEU A 183 6.20 7.02 -7.27
CA LEU A 183 5.21 7.97 -6.78
C LEU A 183 4.92 9.07 -7.84
N PRO A 184 3.66 9.49 -8.01
CA PRO A 184 3.33 10.67 -8.83
C PRO A 184 4.13 11.90 -8.38
N GLU A 185 4.64 12.69 -9.32
CA GLU A 185 5.52 13.84 -9.02
C GLU A 185 4.84 14.89 -8.12
N SER A 186 3.55 15.16 -8.38
CA SER A 186 2.75 16.13 -7.64
C SER A 186 2.22 15.63 -6.30
N LEU A 187 2.48 14.37 -5.92
CA LEU A 187 2.07 13.82 -4.63
C LEU A 187 3.22 13.97 -3.61
N PRO A 188 3.06 14.80 -2.56
CA PRO A 188 4.09 14.95 -1.53
C PRO A 188 4.42 13.63 -0.82
N SER A 189 5.67 13.46 -0.39
CA SER A 189 6.13 12.21 0.24
C SER A 189 5.43 11.91 1.56
N ASP A 190 5.21 12.93 2.38
CA ASP A 190 4.47 12.84 3.64
C ASP A 190 3.02 12.40 3.40
N VAL A 191 2.37 12.95 2.38
CA VAL A 191 1.02 12.57 1.93
C VAL A 191 0.98 11.14 1.39
N ALA A 192 1.98 10.73 0.60
CA ALA A 192 2.00 9.42 -0.03
C ALA A 192 2.17 8.28 0.98
N ALA A 193 2.96 8.48 2.04
CA ALA A 193 3.27 7.45 3.02
C ALA A 193 2.00 6.77 3.61
N PRO A 194 1.03 7.50 4.21
CA PRO A 194 -0.21 6.91 4.70
C PRO A 194 -1.09 6.23 3.65
N LEU A 195 -1.00 6.68 2.39
CA LEU A 195 -1.81 6.11 1.31
C LEU A 195 -1.37 4.67 0.96
N LEU A 196 -0.10 4.34 1.16
CA LEU A 196 0.47 3.00 0.89
C LEU A 196 -0.04 1.90 1.84
N CYS A 197 -0.73 2.27 2.92
CA CYS A 197 -1.44 1.34 3.79
C CYS A 197 -2.91 1.74 3.96
N ALA A 198 -3.20 2.79 4.74
CA ALA A 198 -4.56 3.17 5.08
C ALA A 198 -5.37 3.55 3.83
N GLY A 199 -4.74 4.28 2.90
CA GLY A 199 -5.39 4.70 1.65
C GLY A 199 -5.80 3.52 0.79
N ILE A 200 -4.86 2.63 0.46
CA ILE A 200 -5.17 1.46 -0.36
C ILE A 200 -6.17 0.52 0.32
N THR A 201 -6.07 0.36 1.65
CA THR A 201 -6.94 -0.54 2.42
C THR A 201 -8.41 -0.17 2.29
N VAL A 202 -8.74 1.13 2.21
CA VAL A 202 -10.12 1.58 2.02
C VAL A 202 -10.49 1.77 0.56
N PHE A 203 -9.55 2.18 -0.30
CA PHE A 203 -9.80 2.40 -1.72
C PHE A 203 -10.10 1.09 -2.47
N ALA A 204 -9.29 0.05 -2.29
CA ALA A 204 -9.42 -1.21 -3.03
C ALA A 204 -10.82 -1.84 -2.86
N PRO A 205 -11.36 -2.01 -1.63
CA PRO A 205 -12.69 -2.57 -1.49
C PRO A 205 -13.81 -1.61 -1.90
N LEU A 206 -13.67 -0.29 -1.68
CA LEU A 206 -14.64 0.69 -2.19
C LEU A 206 -14.79 0.58 -3.70
N LYS A 207 -13.68 0.60 -4.44
CA LYS A 207 -13.66 0.41 -5.89
C LYS A 207 -14.26 -0.93 -6.30
N LYS A 208 -13.85 -2.02 -5.66
CA LYS A 208 -14.27 -3.38 -6.02
C LYS A 208 -15.76 -3.63 -5.80
N HIS A 209 -16.35 -3.02 -4.78
CA HIS A 209 -17.72 -3.27 -4.36
C HIS A 209 -18.69 -2.14 -4.69
N TRP A 210 -18.20 -1.11 -5.38
CA TRP A 210 -18.96 0.08 -5.76
C TRP A 210 -20.27 -0.25 -6.47
N VAL A 211 -21.31 0.54 -6.18
CA VAL A 211 -22.61 0.48 -6.85
C VAL A 211 -22.99 1.87 -7.35
N PRO A 212 -23.79 1.98 -8.43
CA PRO A 212 -24.32 3.27 -8.86
C PRO A 212 -25.11 3.96 -7.75
N ASN A 213 -24.96 5.28 -7.62
CA ASN A 213 -25.63 6.10 -6.61
C ASN A 213 -25.40 5.67 -5.14
N ALA A 214 -24.23 5.07 -4.85
CA ALA A 214 -23.93 4.48 -3.55
C ALA A 214 -24.11 5.47 -2.37
N ARG A 215 -24.83 5.01 -1.34
CA ARG A 215 -24.86 5.55 0.02
C ARG A 215 -23.86 4.77 0.87
N VAL A 216 -22.80 5.43 1.32
CA VAL A 216 -21.66 4.79 1.96
C VAL A 216 -21.57 5.18 3.43
N GLY A 217 -21.66 4.20 4.32
CA GLY A 217 -21.35 4.35 5.73
C GLY A 217 -19.87 4.11 6.02
N VAL A 218 -19.28 4.91 6.91
CA VAL A 218 -17.92 4.70 7.42
C VAL A 218 -17.97 4.56 8.92
N VAL A 219 -17.68 3.36 9.44
CA VAL A 219 -17.64 3.08 10.88
C VAL A 219 -16.24 3.31 11.41
N GLY A 220 -16.14 4.23 12.38
CA GLY A 220 -14.88 4.65 12.96
C GLY A 220 -14.18 5.69 12.10
N ILE A 221 -13.88 6.85 12.68
CA ILE A 221 -13.26 7.98 11.97
C ILE A 221 -11.81 8.07 12.46
N GLY A 222 -11.00 7.07 12.11
CA GLY A 222 -9.59 6.96 12.49
C GLY A 222 -8.64 7.17 11.31
N GLY A 223 -7.46 6.56 11.39
CA GLY A 223 -6.48 6.60 10.30
C GLY A 223 -7.00 6.04 8.97
N LEU A 224 -7.85 5.01 8.99
CA LEU A 224 -8.53 4.48 7.80
C LEU A 224 -9.80 5.29 7.49
N GLY A 225 -10.66 5.51 8.49
CA GLY A 225 -11.97 6.14 8.30
C GLY A 225 -11.91 7.53 7.66
N HIS A 226 -10.95 8.37 8.05
CA HIS A 226 -10.82 9.70 7.46
C HIS A 226 -10.46 9.67 5.96
N LEU A 227 -9.77 8.62 5.49
CA LEU A 227 -9.51 8.40 4.07
C LEU A 227 -10.72 7.75 3.38
N ALA A 228 -11.42 6.83 4.06
CA ALA A 228 -12.62 6.21 3.51
C ALA A 228 -13.70 7.25 3.16
N ILE A 229 -13.91 8.25 4.02
CA ILE A 229 -14.84 9.37 3.77
C ILE A 229 -14.43 10.12 2.49
N GLN A 230 -13.16 10.51 2.40
CA GLN A 230 -12.64 11.26 1.25
C GLN A 230 -12.74 10.45 -0.06
N PHE A 231 -12.34 9.18 -0.04
CA PHE A 231 -12.43 8.31 -1.21
C PHE A 231 -13.88 8.06 -1.63
N ALA A 232 -14.80 7.81 -0.70
CA ALA A 232 -16.21 7.62 -1.02
C ALA A 232 -16.80 8.87 -1.68
N ARG A 233 -16.48 10.08 -1.21
CA ARG A 233 -16.88 11.32 -1.88
C ARG A 233 -16.26 11.47 -3.27
N ALA A 234 -14.96 11.24 -3.39
CA ALA A 234 -14.25 11.39 -4.65
C ALA A 234 -14.74 10.38 -5.72
N LEU A 235 -15.19 9.19 -5.29
CA LEU A 235 -15.81 8.17 -6.15
C LEU A 235 -17.26 8.52 -6.56
N GLY A 236 -17.86 9.54 -5.95
CA GLY A 236 -19.19 10.04 -6.31
C GLY A 236 -20.33 9.41 -5.53
N ALA A 237 -20.11 8.98 -4.28
CA ALA A 237 -21.20 8.58 -3.39
C ALA A 237 -22.24 9.71 -3.26
N THR A 238 -23.51 9.36 -3.38
CA THR A 238 -24.63 10.29 -3.16
C THR A 238 -24.66 10.74 -1.71
N GLU A 239 -24.46 9.79 -0.80
CA GLU A 239 -24.34 10.02 0.63
C GLU A 239 -23.06 9.38 1.18
N VAL A 240 -22.35 10.12 2.03
CA VAL A 240 -21.24 9.60 2.83
C VAL A 240 -21.57 9.86 4.29
N VAL A 241 -21.92 8.79 5.00
CA VAL A 241 -22.40 8.83 6.38
C VAL A 241 -21.27 8.41 7.31
N ALA A 242 -20.76 9.35 8.10
CA ALA A 242 -19.80 9.05 9.15
C ALA A 242 -20.54 8.50 10.37
N LEU A 243 -20.23 7.26 10.74
CA LEU A 243 -20.85 6.54 11.86
C LEU A 243 -19.89 6.50 13.05
N SER A 244 -20.34 7.03 14.19
CA SER A 244 -19.52 7.18 15.41
C SER A 244 -20.34 6.89 16.67
N THR A 245 -19.66 6.62 17.78
CA THR A 245 -20.27 6.48 19.12
C THR A 245 -20.32 7.79 19.90
N SER A 246 -19.69 8.86 19.38
CA SER A 246 -19.69 10.20 19.98
C SER A 246 -19.58 11.30 18.91
N ASP A 247 -20.01 12.52 19.26
CA ASP A 247 -19.99 13.68 18.35
C ASP A 247 -18.61 14.34 18.20
N ARG A 248 -17.58 13.86 18.91
CA ARG A 248 -16.26 14.50 18.98
C ARG A 248 -15.62 14.76 17.61
N LYS A 249 -15.91 13.90 16.63
CA LYS A 249 -15.31 13.94 15.27
C LYS A 249 -16.27 14.49 14.20
N ARG A 250 -17.39 15.11 14.59
CA ARG A 250 -18.41 15.62 13.66
C ARG A 250 -17.83 16.63 12.67
N LYS A 251 -17.21 17.70 13.19
CA LYS A 251 -16.64 18.77 12.37
C LYS A 251 -15.57 18.26 11.41
N ASP A 252 -14.72 17.35 11.89
CA ASP A 252 -13.68 16.76 11.06
C ASP A 252 -14.29 15.92 9.95
N ALA A 253 -15.27 15.05 10.26
CA ALA A 253 -15.94 14.24 9.26
C ALA A 253 -16.61 15.09 8.17
N GLU A 254 -17.29 16.17 8.55
CA GLU A 254 -17.88 17.14 7.61
C GLU A 254 -16.80 17.78 6.72
N ALA A 255 -15.69 18.23 7.32
CA ALA A 255 -14.56 18.82 6.58
C ALA A 255 -13.84 17.80 5.67
N LEU A 256 -13.86 16.52 6.03
CA LEU A 256 -13.35 15.41 5.20
C LEU A 256 -14.31 15.04 4.06
N GLY A 257 -15.53 15.57 4.06
CA GLY A 257 -16.52 15.39 3.00
C GLY A 257 -17.72 14.52 3.36
N ALA A 258 -17.89 14.09 4.61
CA ALA A 258 -19.11 13.38 5.00
C ALA A 258 -20.34 14.29 4.77
N THR A 259 -21.38 13.75 4.11
CA THR A 259 -22.64 14.46 3.90
C THR A 259 -23.53 14.39 5.14
N HIS A 260 -23.36 13.33 5.93
CA HIS A 260 -24.05 13.13 7.20
C HIS A 260 -23.09 12.62 8.27
N PHE A 261 -23.42 12.91 9.52
CA PHE A 261 -22.77 12.34 10.68
C PHE A 261 -23.82 11.86 11.67
N VAL A 262 -23.75 10.56 11.98
CA VAL A 262 -24.69 9.86 12.86
C VAL A 262 -23.95 9.35 14.08
N THR A 263 -24.52 9.65 15.25
CA THR A 263 -24.05 9.15 16.54
C THR A 263 -24.93 7.99 16.97
N LEU A 264 -24.37 6.79 17.03
CA LEU A 264 -25.07 5.55 17.38
C LEU A 264 -24.78 5.18 18.84
N LYS A 265 -25.73 5.44 19.74
CA LYS A 265 -25.61 5.20 21.20
C LYS A 265 -26.67 4.26 21.75
N SER A 266 -27.79 4.13 21.04
CA SER A 266 -28.97 3.37 21.48
C SER A 266 -29.56 2.57 20.32
N ALA A 267 -30.34 1.55 20.65
CA ALA A 267 -31.06 0.77 19.64
C ALA A 267 -32.00 1.63 18.79
N ASP A 268 -32.54 2.73 19.33
CA ASP A 268 -33.41 3.64 18.57
C ASP A 268 -32.63 4.48 17.55
N ASP A 269 -31.36 4.81 17.83
CA ASP A 269 -30.49 5.47 16.84
C ASP A 269 -30.26 4.54 15.63
N PHE A 270 -29.98 3.26 15.87
CA PHE A 270 -29.81 2.28 14.79
C PHE A 270 -31.08 2.09 13.99
N LYS A 271 -32.23 1.92 14.64
CA LYS A 271 -33.54 1.78 13.96
C LYS A 271 -33.87 2.98 13.08
N ALA A 272 -33.55 4.20 13.53
CA ALA A 272 -33.80 5.42 12.76
C ALA A 272 -32.99 5.48 11.44
N HIS A 273 -31.91 4.70 11.35
CA HIS A 273 -31.01 4.64 10.20
C HIS A 273 -30.95 3.24 9.55
N ALA A 274 -31.90 2.35 9.88
CA ALA A 274 -31.98 1.02 9.29
C ALA A 274 -32.16 1.11 7.77
N GLU A 275 -31.56 0.17 7.04
CA GLU A 275 -31.71 0.00 5.58
C GLU A 275 -31.37 1.27 4.76
N SER A 276 -30.45 2.09 5.27
CA SER A 276 -30.10 3.39 4.69
C SER A 276 -28.82 3.38 3.85
N LEU A 277 -28.05 2.30 3.86
CA LEU A 277 -26.70 2.25 3.29
C LEU A 277 -26.51 1.07 2.32
N ASP A 278 -25.83 1.30 1.22
CA ASP A 278 -25.51 0.24 0.24
C ASP A 278 -24.16 -0.42 0.56
N LEU A 279 -23.23 0.37 1.11
CA LEU A 279 -21.89 -0.07 1.51
C LEU A 279 -21.58 0.47 2.91
N ILE A 280 -21.00 -0.36 3.76
CA ILE A 280 -20.37 0.07 4.99
C ILE A 280 -18.90 -0.32 4.95
N VAL A 281 -18.00 0.66 5.17
CA VAL A 281 -16.57 0.39 5.41
C VAL A 281 -16.32 0.46 6.91
N CYS A 282 -16.11 -0.70 7.53
CA CYS A 282 -15.84 -0.84 8.95
C CYS A 282 -14.34 -0.80 9.23
N THR A 283 -13.90 0.31 9.83
CA THR A 283 -12.50 0.55 10.19
C THR A 283 -12.23 0.39 11.69
N ALA A 284 -13.29 0.13 12.46
CA ALA A 284 -13.19 -0.17 13.88
C ALA A 284 -12.63 -1.59 14.10
N SER A 285 -11.86 -1.76 15.17
CA SER A 285 -11.25 -3.03 15.58
C SER A 285 -11.77 -3.52 16.94
N SER A 286 -12.89 -2.98 17.42
CA SER A 286 -13.52 -3.44 18.65
C SER A 286 -14.30 -4.73 18.40
N HIS A 287 -14.10 -5.74 19.25
CA HIS A 287 -14.85 -6.99 19.19
C HIS A 287 -16.27 -6.84 19.76
N ASP A 288 -16.43 -5.96 20.76
CA ASP A 288 -17.70 -5.70 21.48
C ASP A 288 -18.67 -4.78 20.74
N MET A 289 -18.45 -4.53 19.45
CA MET A 289 -19.42 -3.78 18.64
C MET A 289 -20.72 -4.55 18.53
N ASP A 290 -21.85 -3.84 18.50
CA ASP A 290 -23.16 -4.41 18.22
C ASP A 290 -23.30 -4.71 16.71
N TRP A 291 -22.65 -5.78 16.27
CA TRP A 291 -22.56 -6.16 14.85
C TRP A 291 -23.93 -6.29 14.21
N ASP A 292 -24.90 -6.91 14.89
CA ASP A 292 -26.26 -7.08 14.37
C ASP A 292 -26.90 -5.73 14.01
N SER A 293 -26.87 -4.77 14.94
CA SER A 293 -27.42 -3.42 14.70
C SER A 293 -26.69 -2.67 13.59
N TYR A 294 -25.36 -2.81 13.49
CA TYR A 294 -24.59 -2.21 12.39
C TYR A 294 -24.93 -2.84 11.02
N PHE A 295 -25.22 -4.14 10.98
CA PHE A 295 -25.67 -4.82 9.76
C PHE A 295 -27.06 -4.37 9.33
N GLU A 296 -27.95 -4.05 10.27
CA GLU A 296 -29.30 -3.55 9.98
C GLU A 296 -29.30 -2.16 9.33
N LEU A 297 -28.21 -1.40 9.43
CA LEU A 297 -28.04 -0.15 8.67
C LEU A 297 -27.94 -0.37 7.16
N LEU A 298 -27.56 -1.58 6.72
CA LEU A 298 -27.47 -1.91 5.30
C LEU A 298 -28.86 -2.17 4.70
N ASP A 299 -29.08 -1.63 3.52
CA ASP A 299 -30.22 -1.96 2.67
C ASP A 299 -30.11 -3.39 2.11
N ALA A 300 -31.15 -3.87 1.45
CA ALA A 300 -31.18 -5.16 0.79
C ALA A 300 -30.05 -5.28 -0.25
N GLY A 301 -29.29 -6.38 -0.18
CA GLY A 301 -28.10 -6.61 -1.02
C GLY A 301 -26.87 -5.79 -0.62
N GLY A 302 -26.95 -5.00 0.46
CA GLY A 302 -25.87 -4.16 0.97
C GLY A 302 -24.64 -4.96 1.42
N LYS A 303 -23.47 -4.31 1.39
CA LYS A 303 -22.20 -4.97 1.77
C LYS A 303 -21.54 -4.31 2.97
N PHE A 304 -21.30 -5.13 3.99
CA PHE A 304 -20.47 -4.79 5.15
C PHE A 304 -19.03 -5.18 4.88
N ILE A 305 -18.16 -4.19 4.65
CA ILE A 305 -16.75 -4.37 4.31
C ILE A 305 -15.91 -4.19 5.56
N VAL A 306 -15.29 -5.26 6.03
CA VAL A 306 -14.41 -5.25 7.20
C VAL A 306 -12.96 -5.07 6.76
N VAL A 307 -12.33 -4.01 7.27
CA VAL A 307 -10.90 -3.72 7.11
C VAL A 307 -10.19 -3.50 8.45
N GLY A 308 -10.94 -3.28 9.53
CA GLY A 308 -10.41 -3.38 10.90
C GLY A 308 -10.42 -4.84 11.36
N ILE A 309 -9.35 -5.28 12.02
CA ILE A 309 -9.22 -6.65 12.55
C ILE A 309 -9.31 -6.59 14.08
N PRO A 310 -10.41 -7.03 14.70
CA PRO A 310 -10.47 -7.21 16.14
C PRO A 310 -9.52 -8.32 16.62
N GLU A 311 -9.02 -8.19 17.84
CA GLU A 311 -8.13 -9.20 18.46
C GLU A 311 -8.89 -10.44 18.98
N ALA A 312 -10.23 -10.39 18.98
CA ALA A 312 -11.11 -11.49 19.39
C ALA A 312 -12.19 -11.77 18.32
N PRO A 313 -12.74 -13.01 18.27
CA PRO A 313 -13.85 -13.34 17.38
C PRO A 313 -15.08 -12.45 17.61
N ILE A 314 -15.88 -12.27 16.55
CA ILE A 314 -17.14 -11.54 16.59
C ILE A 314 -18.33 -12.49 16.64
N SER A 315 -19.49 -12.00 17.09
CA SER A 315 -20.77 -12.69 16.98
C SER A 315 -21.66 -11.94 15.97
N LEU A 316 -22.35 -12.67 15.10
CA LEU A 316 -23.26 -12.12 14.10
C LEU A 316 -24.41 -13.10 13.86
N SER A 317 -25.64 -12.62 14.00
CA SER A 317 -26.83 -13.45 13.75
C SER A 317 -27.06 -13.60 12.24
N LEU A 318 -27.14 -14.84 11.75
CA LEU A 318 -27.15 -15.12 10.30
C LEU A 318 -28.44 -14.66 9.60
N ASP A 319 -29.54 -14.50 10.34
CA ASP A 319 -30.79 -13.92 9.86
C ASP A 319 -30.58 -12.49 9.33
N LYS A 320 -29.64 -11.73 9.92
CA LYS A 320 -29.26 -10.38 9.46
C LYS A 320 -28.70 -10.37 8.05
N LEU A 321 -28.04 -11.46 7.64
CA LEU A 321 -27.56 -11.64 6.26
C LEU A 321 -28.65 -12.21 5.36
N ILE A 322 -29.32 -13.27 5.80
CA ILE A 322 -30.19 -14.10 4.96
C ILE A 322 -31.42 -13.30 4.48
N PHE A 323 -32.15 -12.63 5.37
CA PHE A 323 -33.45 -12.05 5.03
C PHE A 323 -33.36 -10.77 4.19
N ALA A 324 -32.21 -10.11 4.16
CA ALA A 324 -31.94 -8.92 3.36
C ALA A 324 -30.83 -9.13 2.31
N GLU A 325 -30.44 -10.39 2.05
CA GLU A 325 -29.36 -10.73 1.11
C GLU A 325 -28.05 -9.94 1.31
N ARG A 326 -27.74 -9.56 2.56
CA ARG A 326 -26.56 -8.75 2.89
C ARG A 326 -25.29 -9.59 2.85
N SER A 327 -24.17 -8.94 2.56
CA SER A 327 -22.86 -9.59 2.49
C SER A 327 -21.91 -9.08 3.58
N LEU A 328 -21.25 -9.99 4.29
CA LEU A 328 -20.04 -9.71 5.07
C LEU A 328 -18.80 -9.98 4.21
N VAL A 329 -17.97 -8.97 3.99
CA VAL A 329 -16.79 -9.07 3.11
C VAL A 329 -15.54 -8.60 3.83
N GLY A 330 -14.47 -9.39 3.78
CA GLY A 330 -13.14 -8.96 4.21
C GLY A 330 -12.33 -8.38 3.05
N SER A 331 -11.48 -7.39 3.35
CA SER A 331 -10.49 -6.86 2.40
C SER A 331 -9.12 -6.68 3.06
N LEU A 332 -8.07 -7.14 2.38
CA LEU A 332 -6.69 -7.07 2.83
C LEU A 332 -5.89 -6.17 1.88
N ILE A 333 -5.53 -4.97 2.35
CA ILE A 333 -4.73 -3.97 1.61
C ILE A 333 -5.23 -3.81 0.15
N GLY A 334 -4.32 -3.69 -0.81
CA GLY A 334 -4.62 -3.85 -2.24
C GLY A 334 -3.42 -4.46 -2.97
N ALA A 335 -3.66 -4.96 -4.17
CA ALA A 335 -2.58 -5.45 -5.03
C ALA A 335 -1.70 -4.28 -5.50
N ARG A 336 -0.52 -4.58 -6.04
CA ARG A 336 0.40 -3.53 -6.53
C ARG A 336 -0.25 -2.61 -7.57
N GLY A 337 -1.04 -3.19 -8.48
CA GLY A 337 -1.80 -2.43 -9.47
C GLY A 337 -2.84 -1.50 -8.84
N ASP A 338 -3.52 -1.97 -7.79
CA ASP A 338 -4.50 -1.15 -7.06
C ASP A 338 -3.81 0.02 -6.34
N ILE A 339 -2.58 -0.15 -5.83
CA ILE A 339 -1.81 0.94 -5.21
C ILE A 339 -1.47 2.02 -6.24
N VAL A 340 -0.99 1.63 -7.42
CA VAL A 340 -0.68 2.59 -8.50
C VAL A 340 -1.91 3.42 -8.86
N GLU A 341 -3.03 2.75 -9.12
CA GLU A 341 -4.28 3.43 -9.46
C GLU A 341 -4.80 4.32 -8.33
N MET A 342 -4.69 3.85 -7.08
CA MET A 342 -5.09 4.64 -5.90
C MET A 342 -4.25 5.91 -5.77
N LEU A 343 -2.93 5.84 -5.97
CA LEU A 343 -2.06 7.01 -5.90
C LEU A 343 -2.37 8.02 -7.01
N GLU A 344 -2.64 7.55 -8.23
CA GLU A 344 -3.09 8.39 -9.34
C GLU A 344 -4.45 9.04 -9.04
N PHE A 345 -5.41 8.25 -8.56
CA PHE A 345 -6.74 8.73 -8.18
C PHE A 345 -6.66 9.77 -7.06
N ALA A 346 -5.93 9.47 -5.99
CA ALA A 346 -5.73 10.39 -4.88
C ALA A 346 -5.05 11.68 -5.34
N THR A 347 -4.09 11.58 -6.26
CA THR A 347 -3.42 12.76 -6.86
C THR A 347 -4.43 13.63 -7.60
N LYS A 348 -5.22 13.03 -8.50
CA LYS A 348 -6.21 13.71 -9.35
C LYS A 348 -7.36 14.34 -8.57
N HIS A 349 -7.86 13.64 -7.54
CA HIS A 349 -9.05 14.05 -6.79
C HIS A 349 -8.71 14.74 -5.46
N ASN A 350 -7.42 15.04 -5.23
CA ASN A 350 -6.93 15.68 -4.02
C ASN A 350 -7.36 14.98 -2.72
N VAL A 351 -7.36 13.64 -2.71
CA VAL A 351 -7.53 12.86 -1.48
C VAL A 351 -6.21 12.91 -0.70
N ARG A 352 -6.25 13.45 0.52
CA ARG A 352 -5.05 13.74 1.31
C ARG A 352 -5.26 13.30 2.78
N PRO A 353 -4.40 12.45 3.34
CA PRO A 353 -4.42 12.21 4.77
C PRO A 353 -4.14 13.51 5.54
N TRP A 354 -4.80 13.68 6.69
CA TRP A 354 -4.45 14.73 7.64
C TRP A 354 -3.32 14.24 8.53
N ILE A 355 -2.16 14.89 8.39
CA ILE A 355 -0.89 14.39 8.91
C ILE A 355 -0.34 15.34 9.96
N GLU A 356 0.17 14.76 11.04
CA GLU A 356 1.12 15.39 11.93
C GLU A 356 2.52 14.82 11.65
N LYS A 357 3.47 15.70 11.34
CA LYS A 357 4.84 15.30 10.98
C LYS A 357 5.75 15.35 12.17
N MET A 358 6.61 14.36 12.31
CA MET A 358 7.56 14.24 13.42
C MET A 358 8.91 13.76 12.90
N PRO A 359 10.03 14.17 13.50
CA PRO A 359 11.32 13.54 13.21
C PRO A 359 11.31 12.04 13.54
N MET A 360 11.98 11.21 12.73
CA MET A 360 12.09 9.76 12.94
C MET A 360 12.64 9.40 14.33
N LYS A 361 13.57 10.23 14.84
CA LYS A 361 14.12 10.08 16.20
C LYS A 361 13.08 10.17 17.31
N ASP A 362 11.92 10.77 17.05
CA ASP A 362 10.82 10.94 18.00
C ASP A 362 9.77 9.82 17.86
N VAL A 363 10.10 8.71 17.19
CA VAL A 363 9.21 7.55 16.97
C VAL A 363 8.51 7.04 18.23
N ASN A 364 9.20 6.98 19.37
CA ASN A 364 8.61 6.52 20.63
C ASN A 364 7.48 7.45 21.12
N THR A 365 7.61 8.76 20.87
CA THR A 365 6.55 9.73 21.17
C THR A 365 5.34 9.50 20.27
N ALA A 366 5.55 9.30 18.97
CA ALA A 366 4.47 9.00 18.01
C ALA A 366 3.74 7.69 18.39
N ILE A 367 4.47 6.63 18.70
CA ILE A 367 3.94 5.33 19.16
C ILE A 367 3.12 5.48 20.46
N THR A 368 3.64 6.22 21.43
CA THR A 368 2.95 6.47 22.71
C THR A 368 1.65 7.26 22.52
N ARG A 369 1.67 8.29 21.66
CA ARG A 369 0.48 9.10 21.36
C ARG A 369 -0.55 8.34 20.54
N LEU A 370 -0.10 7.57 19.55
CA LEU A 370 -0.98 6.71 18.75
C LEU A 370 -1.72 5.71 19.64
N ARG A 371 -1.02 5.06 20.57
CA ARG A 371 -1.61 4.11 21.55
C ARG A 371 -2.73 4.75 22.39
N LYS A 372 -2.62 6.06 22.66
CA LYS A 372 -3.64 6.84 23.41
C LYS A 372 -4.75 7.40 22.51
N GLY A 373 -4.68 7.17 21.19
CA GLY A 373 -5.56 7.79 20.21
C GLY A 373 -5.36 9.30 20.07
N ASP A 374 -4.21 9.82 20.50
CA ASP A 374 -3.85 11.24 20.45
C ASP A 374 -3.20 11.58 19.10
N VAL A 375 -4.01 11.51 18.04
CA VAL A 375 -3.62 11.88 16.68
C VAL A 375 -4.85 12.22 15.84
N SER A 376 -4.73 13.23 14.98
CA SER A 376 -5.78 13.68 14.04
C SER A 376 -5.17 13.90 12.65
N TYR A 377 -4.90 12.88 11.84
CA TYR A 377 -5.33 11.48 11.96
C TYR A 377 -4.20 10.47 11.74
N ARG A 378 -3.02 10.93 11.30
CA ARG A 378 -1.84 10.12 10.97
C ARG A 378 -0.57 10.81 11.44
N PHE A 379 0.37 10.03 11.96
CA PHE A 379 1.74 10.50 12.09
C PHE A 379 2.55 10.08 10.86
N VAL A 380 3.46 10.95 10.44
CA VAL A 380 4.50 10.62 9.47
C VAL A 380 5.85 11.03 10.05
N LEU A 381 6.76 10.07 10.08
CA LEU A 381 8.13 10.24 10.54
C LEU A 381 9.03 10.68 9.38
N GLU A 382 9.90 11.66 9.60
CA GLU A 382 10.85 12.21 8.61
C GLU A 382 12.31 11.98 9.05
N ASN A 383 13.16 11.52 8.12
CA ASN A 383 14.60 11.36 8.32
C ASN A 383 15.39 12.61 7.93
#